data_AF-A0A9W4W019-F1
#
_entry.id   AF-A0A9W4W019-F1
#
_cell.length_a   1.000
_cell.length_b   1.000
_cell.length_c   1.000
_cell.angle_alpha   90.00
_cell.angle_beta   90.00
_cell.angle_gamma   90.00
#
_symmetry.space_group_name_H-M   'P 1'
#
loop_
_entity.id
_entity.type
_entity.pdbx_description
1 polymer ?
#
loop_
_entity_poly.entity_id
_entity_poly.type
_entity_poly.pdbx_seq_one_letter_code
_entity_poly.pdbx_strand_id
1 'polypeptide(L)'
;MKKMSLCLLMAFATSTNSIAFTQLGGSGTIPMGHEWLTRTAALEILDAEHIIAPDPNDPRPTWQNGLAKNIDLSTAYTEIERISAYTNNNIHYQPRFDNIYAAIVGERWVDIAGFNVSSASTDPTGPNCFSAISQEPADLQQDHFMRRYDDVAGQGGVDAARRGQQRFITHFVNAAMAQNKRIKVWDGGGYSAQAEVDHNYFLFGRAVHLFQDSFSPEHTVRLPNDNFEKIWQVKAYLCSEGAEQHSHDTKDVLNFSSGDVIWHEDTRLDSTWNSYKPSSMKPVALVALEASKDLWAAFIRTMAVHPEQREQVARQEAQTLVDNWLSFDEQVMLNWYDNQQRRDHTYVLAPNETGLGKTLAECMLALNVGTDNQLERVAQLDAERRQCLYNIEAEPGYEDLHDSHMSMPYNWRWKSLTWKIPPNDWQAPKQSADIGQIITVKSALNTQPVKAEDGLYNDAKLVAHSGDATEFIKVPTQDGAFYLRSKLNANLFFGYSTRSSGYAKLVNSPDKATYQFIYQGGVWNIKNIYWQQYMWLNNDTNGIHLNRHGDANSTSAKWIIE
;
A
#
# COMPACT_ATOMS: atom_id res chain seq x y z
N MET A 1 2.93 41.71 37.03
CA MET A 1 2.12 42.28 35.94
C MET A 1 2.58 41.65 34.63
N LYS A 2 1.68 40.88 34.01
CA LYS A 2 1.87 40.13 32.76
C LYS A 2 1.97 41.09 31.57
N LYS A 3 2.89 40.83 30.64
CA LYS A 3 2.73 41.19 29.23
C LYS A 3 2.97 39.92 28.41
N MET A 4 1.86 39.35 27.93
CA MET A 4 1.86 38.33 26.89
C MET A 4 2.30 39.00 25.59
N SER A 5 3.34 38.47 24.97
CA SER A 5 3.60 38.71 23.55
C SER A 5 2.66 37.84 22.72
N LEU A 6 1.90 38.52 21.88
CA LEU A 6 1.03 37.96 20.85
C LEU A 6 1.93 37.39 19.75
N CYS A 7 2.02 36.06 19.63
CA CYS A 7 2.51 35.44 18.40
C CYS A 7 1.35 35.37 17.41
N LEU A 8 1.47 36.16 16.34
CA LEU A 8 0.66 36.04 15.12
C LEU A 8 0.91 34.65 14.52
N LEU A 9 -0.08 33.77 14.59
CA LEU A 9 -0.24 32.65 13.66
C LEU A 9 -0.73 33.25 12.34
N MET A 10 0.18 33.44 11.38
CA MET A 10 -0.22 33.68 9.99
C MET A 10 -0.78 32.38 9.44
N ALA A 11 -2.11 32.31 9.34
CA ALA A 11 -2.84 31.36 8.54
C ALA A 11 -2.52 31.63 7.07
N PHE A 12 -1.66 30.81 6.47
CA PHE A 12 -1.59 30.68 5.02
C PHE A 12 -2.54 29.56 4.63
N ALA A 13 -3.57 29.91 3.86
CA ALA A 13 -4.45 28.96 3.21
C ALA A 13 -3.64 28.21 2.14
N THR A 14 -3.12 27.05 2.50
CA THR A 14 -2.58 26.06 1.57
C THR A 14 -3.75 25.20 1.10
N SER A 15 -3.91 25.05 -0.21
CA SER A 15 -4.75 24.01 -0.81
C SER A 15 -4.13 22.66 -0.47
N THR A 16 -4.56 22.08 0.65
CA THR A 16 -4.25 20.70 1.00
C THR A 16 -5.41 19.85 0.52
N ASN A 17 -5.10 18.92 -0.39
CA ASN A 17 -6.04 17.90 -0.84
C ASN A 17 -6.61 17.17 0.38
N SER A 18 -7.91 16.97 0.37
CA SER A 18 -8.62 16.16 1.36
C SER A 18 -8.08 14.73 1.33
N ILE A 19 -7.64 14.26 2.49
CA ILE A 19 -7.10 12.90 2.70
C ILE A 19 -8.28 12.05 3.17
N ALA A 20 -8.65 11.04 2.39
CA ALA A 20 -9.69 10.07 2.73
C ALA A 20 -9.38 9.36 4.06
N PHE A 21 -10.38 9.17 4.94
CA PHE A 21 -10.24 8.46 6.23
C PHE A 21 -8.89 8.76 6.94
N THR A 22 -8.66 10.04 7.22
CA THR A 22 -7.36 10.68 7.52
C THR A 22 -6.24 9.77 8.04
N GLN A 23 -5.20 9.60 7.21
CA GLN A 23 -3.98 8.86 7.51
C GLN A 23 -2.79 9.80 7.84
N LEU A 24 -2.64 10.20 9.10
CA LEU A 24 -1.41 10.84 9.58
C LEU A 24 -0.96 10.14 10.85
N GLY A 25 -0.14 9.10 10.69
CA GLY A 25 0.27 8.15 11.73
C GLY A 25 0.57 8.71 13.12
N GLY A 26 0.37 7.83 14.10
CA GLY A 26 0.29 8.09 15.54
C GLY A 26 1.35 9.04 16.13
N SER A 27 0.85 9.92 17.02
CA SER A 27 1.49 11.03 17.77
C SER A 27 1.25 12.46 17.25
N GLY A 28 0.44 12.67 16.21
CA GLY A 28 0.06 13.97 15.66
C GLY A 28 -1.27 14.57 16.13
N THR A 29 -1.59 15.78 15.65
CA THR A 29 -2.85 16.54 15.89
C THR A 29 -4.09 15.97 15.21
N ILE A 30 -3.94 14.96 14.34
CA ILE A 30 -5.02 14.27 13.63
C ILE A 30 -4.95 12.77 14.02
N PRO A 31 -6.04 12.17 14.53
CA PRO A 31 -6.09 10.76 14.92
C PRO A 31 -6.09 9.84 13.70
N MET A 32 -5.66 8.59 13.90
CA MET A 32 -5.63 7.57 12.84
C MET A 32 -7.04 7.30 12.29
N GLY A 33 -7.15 7.07 10.98
CA GLY A 33 -8.40 6.72 10.32
C GLY A 33 -8.37 5.26 9.90
N HIS A 34 -8.04 5.02 8.64
CA HIS A 34 -7.94 3.68 8.09
C HIS A 34 -7.00 2.75 8.89
N GLU A 35 -5.85 3.26 9.38
CA GLU A 35 -4.90 2.44 10.12
C GLU A 35 -5.52 1.88 11.40
N TRP A 36 -6.41 2.67 12.03
CA TRP A 36 -7.16 2.22 13.19
C TRP A 36 -8.15 1.11 12.81
N LEU A 37 -8.90 1.28 11.72
CA LEU A 37 -9.89 0.30 11.27
C LEU A 37 -9.21 -1.03 10.96
N THR A 38 -8.11 -0.98 10.23
CA THR A 38 -7.30 -2.11 9.83
C THR A 38 -6.69 -2.84 11.02
N ARG A 39 -6.06 -2.08 11.93
CA ARG A 39 -5.51 -2.62 13.17
C ARG A 39 -6.59 -3.30 14.01
N THR A 40 -7.68 -2.59 14.29
CA THR A 40 -8.66 -3.03 15.27
C THR A 40 -9.51 -4.16 14.75
N ALA A 41 -9.89 -4.16 13.46
CA ALA A 41 -10.58 -5.29 12.84
C ALA A 41 -9.75 -6.58 12.99
N ALA A 42 -8.46 -6.53 12.67
CA ALA A 42 -7.57 -7.68 12.76
C ALA A 42 -7.39 -8.17 14.20
N LEU A 43 -7.19 -7.25 15.16
CA LEU A 43 -7.00 -7.63 16.56
C LEU A 43 -8.28 -8.16 17.22
N GLU A 44 -9.45 -7.63 16.87
CA GLU A 44 -10.72 -8.13 17.40
C GLU A 44 -11.01 -9.56 16.91
N ILE A 45 -10.76 -9.89 15.63
CA ILE A 45 -10.98 -11.26 15.13
C ILE A 45 -9.95 -12.27 15.68
N LEU A 46 -8.76 -11.81 16.03
CA LEU A 46 -7.69 -12.64 16.60
C LEU A 46 -7.75 -12.73 18.14
N ASP A 47 -8.72 -12.06 18.77
CA ASP A 47 -8.80 -11.89 20.23
C ASP A 47 -7.46 -11.44 20.84
N ALA A 48 -6.88 -10.40 20.24
CA ALA A 48 -5.49 -10.03 20.42
C ALA A 48 -5.26 -8.54 20.76
N GLU A 49 -6.27 -7.81 21.22
CA GLU A 49 -6.04 -6.46 21.75
C GLU A 49 -5.08 -6.51 22.96
N HIS A 50 -4.22 -5.49 23.09
CA HIS A 50 -3.14 -5.46 24.09
C HIS A 50 -2.88 -4.08 24.71
N ILE A 51 -3.40 -3.00 24.12
CA ILE A 51 -3.14 -1.63 24.57
C ILE A 51 -4.42 -0.86 24.90
N ILE A 52 -5.53 -1.12 24.21
CA ILE A 52 -6.80 -0.42 24.42
C ILE A 52 -7.67 -1.23 25.39
N ALA A 53 -8.19 -0.56 26.43
CA ALA A 53 -9.13 -1.17 27.36
C ALA A 53 -10.52 -1.35 26.72
N PRO A 54 -11.31 -2.37 27.11
CA PRO A 54 -12.67 -2.53 26.62
C PRO A 54 -13.50 -1.26 26.81
N ASP A 55 -14.28 -0.91 25.78
CA ASP A 55 -15.14 0.26 25.81
C ASP A 55 -16.50 -0.08 26.45
N PRO A 56 -16.80 0.42 27.67
CA PRO A 56 -18.08 0.14 28.32
C PRO A 56 -19.28 0.77 27.60
N ASN A 57 -19.04 1.72 26.69
CA ASN A 57 -20.07 2.42 25.92
C ASN A 57 -20.07 2.00 24.46
N ASP A 58 -19.43 0.88 24.11
CA ASP A 58 -19.49 0.34 22.75
C ASP A 58 -20.96 0.14 22.35
N PRO A 59 -21.45 0.79 21.27
CA PRO A 59 -22.84 0.68 20.87
C PRO A 59 -23.17 -0.67 20.19
N ARG A 60 -22.16 -1.33 19.62
CA ARG A 60 -22.30 -2.51 18.75
C ARG A 60 -22.94 -3.75 19.41
N PRO A 61 -22.73 -4.05 20.71
CA PRO A 61 -23.36 -5.21 21.36
C PRO A 61 -24.89 -5.21 21.32
N THR A 62 -25.52 -4.06 21.08
CA THR A 62 -26.98 -3.93 20.97
C THR A 62 -27.50 -3.91 19.53
N TRP A 63 -26.61 -3.90 18.54
CA TRP A 63 -26.97 -3.85 17.13
C TRP A 63 -27.55 -5.18 16.66
N GLN A 64 -28.49 -5.11 15.72
CA GLN A 64 -29.06 -6.28 15.06
C GLN A 64 -28.56 -6.44 13.61
N ASN A 65 -28.06 -5.35 13.02
CA ASN A 65 -27.58 -5.26 11.64
C ASN A 65 -26.31 -4.39 11.60
N GLY A 66 -25.61 -4.34 10.46
CA GLY A 66 -24.34 -3.61 10.36
C GLY A 66 -23.19 -4.26 11.15
N LEU A 67 -23.32 -5.54 11.49
CA LEU A 67 -22.32 -6.36 12.17
C LEU A 67 -21.62 -7.30 11.18
N ALA A 68 -20.40 -7.74 11.53
CA ALA A 68 -19.66 -8.71 10.74
C ALA A 68 -20.49 -9.99 10.52
N LYS A 69 -20.48 -10.52 9.29
CA LYS A 69 -21.36 -11.60 8.82
C LYS A 69 -20.67 -12.97 8.88
N ASN A 70 -19.36 -13.05 8.72
CA ASN A 70 -18.58 -14.29 8.76
C ASN A 70 -17.13 -14.09 9.25
N ILE A 71 -16.97 -14.16 10.57
CA ILE A 71 -15.68 -14.06 11.27
C ILE A 71 -15.09 -15.42 11.68
N ASP A 72 -15.63 -16.55 11.19
CA ASP A 72 -15.11 -17.86 11.58
C ASP A 72 -13.69 -18.08 11.04
N LEU A 73 -12.79 -18.47 11.94
CA LEU A 73 -11.38 -18.77 11.69
C LEU A 73 -11.02 -20.22 12.04
N SER A 74 -11.99 -21.07 12.37
CA SER A 74 -11.79 -22.45 12.81
C SER A 74 -11.00 -23.31 11.82
N THR A 75 -11.04 -22.98 10.53
CA THR A 75 -10.33 -23.66 9.45
C THR A 75 -8.96 -23.07 9.12
N ALA A 76 -8.57 -21.95 9.76
CA ALA A 76 -7.40 -21.16 9.39
C ALA A 76 -6.27 -21.19 10.44
N TYR A 77 -6.25 -22.20 11.31
CA TYR A 77 -5.32 -22.29 12.44
C TYR A 77 -3.84 -22.13 12.07
N THR A 78 -3.40 -22.72 10.95
CA THR A 78 -2.01 -22.63 10.48
C THR A 78 -1.58 -21.20 10.15
N GLU A 79 -2.49 -20.40 9.59
CA GLU A 79 -2.22 -19.00 9.29
C GLU A 79 -2.24 -18.12 10.55
N ILE A 80 -3.14 -18.41 11.50
CA ILE A 80 -3.19 -17.75 12.80
C ILE A 80 -1.89 -17.98 13.59
N GLU A 81 -1.38 -19.22 13.60
CA GLU A 81 -0.07 -19.53 14.20
C GLU A 81 1.06 -18.74 13.53
N ARG A 82 1.04 -18.64 12.19
CA ARG A 82 2.03 -17.88 11.43
C ARG A 82 2.01 -16.39 11.79
N ILE A 83 0.83 -15.77 11.82
CA ILE A 83 0.67 -14.36 12.23
C ILE A 83 1.18 -14.16 13.65
N SER A 84 0.79 -15.06 14.56
CA SER A 84 1.11 -14.95 15.99
C SER A 84 2.61 -15.13 16.29
N ALA A 85 3.34 -15.84 15.43
CA ALA A 85 4.77 -16.09 15.59
C ALA A 85 5.66 -14.85 15.39
N TYR A 86 5.15 -13.82 14.68
CA TYR A 86 5.92 -12.62 14.36
C TYR A 86 5.29 -11.37 14.97
N THR A 87 5.71 -11.04 16.19
CA THR A 87 5.25 -9.84 16.89
C THR A 87 5.89 -8.56 16.35
N ASN A 88 5.15 -7.46 16.36
CA ASN A 88 5.64 -6.13 15.98
C ASN A 88 5.18 -5.07 16.99
N ASN A 89 6.15 -4.39 17.61
CA ASN A 89 5.94 -3.40 18.67
C ASN A 89 6.04 -1.95 18.16
N ASN A 90 5.71 -1.71 16.88
CA ASN A 90 5.68 -0.35 16.34
C ASN A 90 4.79 0.55 17.22
N ILE A 91 5.39 1.60 17.79
CA ILE A 91 4.73 2.45 18.78
C ILE A 91 3.63 3.35 18.19
N HIS A 92 3.71 3.64 16.89
CA HIS A 92 2.81 4.54 16.18
C HIS A 92 1.49 3.87 15.84
N TYR A 93 1.53 2.58 15.46
CA TYR A 93 0.34 1.84 15.05
C TYR A 93 -0.08 0.74 16.04
N GLN A 94 0.78 0.36 16.99
CA GLN A 94 0.52 -0.72 17.97
C GLN A 94 -0.12 -1.96 17.33
N PRO A 95 0.49 -2.57 16.29
CA PRO A 95 -0.17 -3.61 15.50
C PRO A 95 -0.17 -5.00 16.17
N ARG A 96 0.65 -5.19 17.23
CA ARG A 96 0.97 -6.48 17.90
C ARG A 96 1.65 -7.52 17.01
N PHE A 97 1.18 -7.72 15.79
CA PHE A 97 1.71 -8.67 14.82
C PHE A 97 2.21 -7.97 13.56
N ASP A 98 3.25 -8.53 12.96
CA ASP A 98 3.91 -7.92 11.80
C ASP A 98 3.03 -7.95 10.54
N ASN A 99 2.17 -8.96 10.38
CA ASN A 99 1.21 -9.02 9.28
C ASN A 99 0.16 -7.90 9.34
N ILE A 100 -0.23 -7.47 10.54
CA ILE A 100 -1.13 -6.32 10.71
C ILE A 100 -0.40 -5.02 10.36
N TYR A 101 0.86 -4.88 10.81
CA TYR A 101 1.72 -3.75 10.40
C TYR A 101 1.88 -3.66 8.89
N ALA A 102 2.14 -4.79 8.22
CA ALA A 102 2.28 -4.85 6.78
C ALA A 102 1.02 -4.37 6.04
N ALA A 103 -0.17 -4.79 6.49
CA ALA A 103 -1.44 -4.33 5.91
C ALA A 103 -1.68 -2.83 6.12
N ILE A 104 -1.36 -2.28 7.29
CA ILE A 104 -1.42 -0.83 7.55
C ILE A 104 -0.50 -0.07 6.58
N VAL A 105 0.74 -0.52 6.41
CA VAL A 105 1.68 0.13 5.48
C VAL A 105 1.22 -0.01 4.03
N GLY A 106 0.58 -1.13 3.68
CA GLY A 106 0.03 -1.38 2.34
C GLY A 106 -1.18 -0.52 1.99
N GLU A 107 -2.03 -0.25 2.97
CA GLU A 107 -3.14 0.68 2.84
C GLU A 107 -2.63 2.11 2.68
N ARG A 108 -1.71 2.55 3.56
CA ARG A 108 -1.02 3.83 3.42
C ARG A 108 -0.30 3.97 2.09
N TRP A 109 0.23 2.88 1.53
CA TRP A 109 0.82 2.95 0.20
C TRP A 109 -0.17 3.38 -0.88
N VAL A 110 -1.42 2.93 -0.84
CA VAL A 110 -2.43 3.35 -1.82
C VAL A 110 -2.76 4.82 -1.69
N ASP A 111 -2.88 5.31 -0.45
CA ASP A 111 -3.25 6.70 -0.20
C ASP A 111 -2.11 7.67 -0.51
N ILE A 112 -0.90 7.36 -0.07
CA ILE A 112 0.21 8.33 -0.05
C ILE A 112 1.50 7.84 -0.74
N ALA A 113 1.54 6.64 -1.29
CA ALA A 113 2.62 6.08 -2.13
C ALA A 113 4.05 6.24 -1.54
N GLY A 114 4.16 6.24 -0.21
CA GLY A 114 5.43 6.41 0.50
C GLY A 114 5.97 7.85 0.52
N PHE A 115 5.21 8.84 0.03
CA PHE A 115 5.63 10.24 0.03
C PHE A 115 5.51 10.91 1.41
N ASN A 116 6.36 11.91 1.62
CA ASN A 116 6.22 12.86 2.70
C ASN A 116 5.18 13.91 2.27
N VAL A 117 3.94 13.72 2.69
CA VAL A 117 2.78 14.57 2.33
C VAL A 117 3.02 16.02 2.73
N SER A 118 3.61 16.26 3.91
CA SER A 118 3.89 17.60 4.41
C SER A 118 4.91 18.33 3.53
N SER A 119 6.01 17.66 3.17
CA SER A 119 7.02 18.26 2.29
C SER A 119 6.51 18.40 0.85
N ALA A 120 5.82 17.39 0.31
CA ALA A 120 5.28 17.43 -1.05
C ALA A 120 4.25 18.53 -1.24
N SER A 121 3.45 18.83 -0.20
CA SER A 121 2.43 19.88 -0.26
C SER A 121 2.98 21.29 -0.03
N THR A 122 4.22 21.42 0.45
CA THR A 122 4.84 22.73 0.76
C THR A 122 6.05 23.07 -0.10
N ASP A 123 6.54 22.13 -0.92
CA ASP A 123 7.66 22.37 -1.83
C ASP A 123 7.23 23.29 -3.01
N PRO A 124 7.78 24.50 -3.11
CA PRO A 124 7.45 25.42 -4.21
C PRO A 124 8.25 25.12 -5.50
N THR A 125 9.18 24.17 -5.48
CA THR A 125 10.15 23.97 -6.57
C THR A 125 9.69 22.97 -7.63
N GLY A 126 8.63 22.20 -7.34
CA GLY A 126 8.08 21.21 -8.27
C GLY A 126 6.64 20.83 -7.95
N PRO A 127 6.09 19.84 -8.69
CA PRO A 127 4.73 19.37 -8.48
C PRO A 127 4.56 18.65 -7.13
N ASN A 128 3.35 18.67 -6.60
CA ASN A 128 2.99 17.85 -5.44
C ASN A 128 2.89 16.37 -5.86
N CYS A 129 4.01 15.65 -5.78
CA CYS A 129 4.07 14.27 -6.26
C CYS A 129 3.26 13.26 -5.46
N PHE A 130 2.91 13.56 -4.21
CA PHE A 130 1.90 12.79 -3.48
C PHE A 130 0.58 12.85 -4.25
N SER A 131 0.04 14.06 -4.43
CA SER A 131 -1.22 14.30 -5.12
C SER A 131 -1.23 13.74 -6.54
N ALA A 132 -0.18 14.07 -7.31
CA ALA A 132 -0.10 13.73 -8.73
C ALA A 132 0.10 12.22 -9.00
N ILE A 133 0.57 11.43 -8.02
CA ILE A 133 0.81 10.00 -8.20
C ILE A 133 -0.24 9.14 -7.52
N SER A 134 -0.73 9.48 -6.33
CA SER A 134 -1.65 8.59 -5.59
C SER A 134 -3.10 9.08 -5.56
N GLN A 135 -3.36 10.39 -5.51
CA GLN A 135 -4.71 10.91 -5.25
C GLN A 135 -5.48 11.32 -6.49
N GLU A 136 -4.88 12.16 -7.34
CA GLU A 136 -5.58 12.86 -8.43
C GLU A 136 -5.77 12.07 -9.73
N PRO A 137 -4.90 11.10 -10.11
CA PRO A 137 -5.02 10.47 -11.41
C PRO A 137 -6.35 9.76 -11.61
N ALA A 138 -6.97 9.96 -12.78
CA ALA A 138 -8.29 9.41 -13.08
C ALA A 138 -8.33 7.87 -13.01
N ASP A 139 -7.26 7.20 -13.42
CA ASP A 139 -7.14 5.74 -13.35
C ASP A 139 -7.01 5.19 -11.92
N LEU A 140 -6.61 6.03 -10.97
CA LEU A 140 -6.46 5.69 -9.56
C LEU A 140 -7.70 5.99 -8.71
N GLN A 141 -8.67 6.75 -9.21
CA GLN A 141 -9.94 6.96 -8.51
C GLN A 141 -10.65 5.64 -8.16
N GLN A 142 -10.44 4.60 -8.96
CA GLN A 142 -10.98 3.26 -8.69
C GLN A 142 -10.33 2.60 -7.46
N ASP A 143 -9.07 2.94 -7.14
CA ASP A 143 -8.40 2.49 -5.93
C ASP A 143 -8.92 3.20 -4.67
N HIS A 144 -9.60 4.35 -4.84
CA HIS A 144 -10.28 5.10 -3.79
C HIS A 144 -11.81 4.88 -3.77
N PHE A 145 -12.33 3.94 -4.56
CA PHE A 145 -13.79 3.75 -4.73
C PHE A 145 -14.53 5.02 -5.19
N MET A 146 -13.91 5.81 -6.07
CA MET A 146 -14.46 7.07 -6.56
C MET A 146 -14.72 7.07 -8.06
N ARG A 147 -15.55 8.01 -8.49
CA ARG A 147 -15.76 8.32 -9.91
C ARG A 147 -14.55 9.05 -10.49
N ARG A 148 -14.29 8.75 -11.75
CA ARG A 148 -13.45 9.58 -12.62
C ARG A 148 -14.23 10.82 -13.04
N TYR A 149 -13.49 11.84 -13.47
CA TYR A 149 -14.07 13.09 -13.94
C TYR A 149 -15.02 12.89 -15.16
N ASP A 150 -14.79 11.84 -15.96
CA ASP A 150 -15.54 11.47 -17.15
C ASP A 150 -16.69 10.46 -16.90
N ASP A 151 -16.96 10.08 -15.65
CA ASP A 151 -18.08 9.21 -15.27
C ASP A 151 -19.36 10.03 -14.98
N VAL A 152 -20.07 10.39 -16.04
CA VAL A 152 -21.20 11.34 -16.02
C VAL A 152 -22.54 10.66 -15.67
N ALA A 153 -23.42 11.41 -14.99
CA ALA A 153 -24.80 11.05 -14.67
C ALA A 153 -24.94 9.76 -13.85
N GLY A 154 -26.16 9.19 -13.79
CA GLY A 154 -26.43 7.95 -13.06
C GLY A 154 -25.58 6.77 -13.54
N GLN A 155 -25.31 6.68 -14.86
CA GLN A 155 -24.48 5.63 -15.45
C GLN A 155 -23.04 5.68 -14.94
N GLY A 156 -22.47 6.87 -14.77
CA GLY A 156 -21.14 7.03 -14.19
C GLY A 156 -21.02 6.43 -12.78
N GLY A 157 -22.10 6.51 -11.98
CA GLY A 157 -22.16 5.86 -10.67
C GLY A 157 -22.12 4.34 -10.77
N VAL A 158 -22.90 3.75 -11.69
CA VAL A 158 -22.93 2.31 -11.95
C VAL A 158 -21.56 1.81 -12.41
N ASP A 159 -20.94 2.53 -13.35
CA ASP A 159 -19.65 2.15 -13.91
C ASP A 159 -18.54 2.25 -12.86
N ALA A 160 -18.55 3.29 -12.03
CA ALA A 160 -17.60 3.44 -10.92
C ALA A 160 -17.78 2.34 -9.87
N ALA A 161 -19.01 2.03 -9.45
CA ALA A 161 -19.29 0.97 -8.49
C ALA A 161 -18.83 -0.41 -9.00
N ARG A 162 -19.15 -0.75 -10.26
CA ARG A 162 -18.69 -2.01 -10.90
C ARG A 162 -17.18 -2.10 -10.98
N ARG A 163 -16.51 -1.01 -11.38
CA ARG A 163 -15.04 -0.98 -11.44
C ARG A 163 -14.43 -1.09 -10.05
N GLY A 164 -14.99 -0.42 -9.04
CA GLY A 164 -14.56 -0.55 -7.64
C GLY A 164 -14.67 -1.98 -7.12
N GLN A 165 -15.81 -2.64 -7.33
CA GLN A 165 -16.01 -4.06 -6.97
C GLN A 165 -14.99 -4.98 -7.68
N GLN A 166 -14.80 -4.81 -8.99
CA GLN A 166 -13.85 -5.63 -9.75
C GLN A 166 -12.40 -5.37 -9.30
N ARG A 167 -12.05 -4.10 -9.02
CA ARG A 167 -10.73 -3.69 -8.55
C ARG A 167 -10.43 -4.27 -7.16
N PHE A 168 -11.41 -4.24 -6.26
CA PHE A 168 -11.33 -4.92 -4.95
C PHE A 168 -11.03 -6.41 -5.08
N ILE A 169 -11.81 -7.15 -5.89
CA ILE A 169 -11.60 -8.59 -6.10
C ILE A 169 -10.20 -8.85 -6.65
N THR A 170 -9.77 -8.06 -7.64
CA THR A 170 -8.44 -8.18 -8.22
C THR A 170 -7.34 -7.96 -7.17
N HIS A 171 -7.44 -6.92 -6.34
CA HIS A 171 -6.45 -6.65 -5.29
C HIS A 171 -6.40 -7.77 -4.24
N PHE A 172 -7.56 -8.24 -3.79
CA PHE A 172 -7.66 -9.33 -2.81
C PHE A 172 -7.00 -10.62 -3.34
N VAL A 173 -7.31 -10.99 -4.59
CA VAL A 173 -6.75 -12.18 -5.24
C VAL A 173 -5.25 -12.02 -5.48
N ASN A 174 -4.80 -10.86 -5.97
CA ASN A 174 -3.38 -10.60 -6.20
C ASN A 174 -2.58 -10.69 -4.89
N ALA A 175 -3.10 -10.16 -3.79
CA ALA A 175 -2.48 -10.26 -2.47
C ALA A 175 -2.39 -11.71 -1.99
N ALA A 176 -3.46 -12.50 -2.15
CA ALA A 176 -3.47 -13.91 -1.73
C ALA A 176 -2.51 -14.79 -2.56
N MET A 177 -2.39 -14.49 -3.85
CA MET A 177 -1.57 -15.25 -4.82
C MET A 177 -0.13 -14.76 -4.94
N ALA A 178 0.21 -13.64 -4.30
CA ALA A 178 1.57 -13.12 -4.32
C ALA A 178 2.58 -14.11 -3.71
N GLN A 179 3.83 -14.03 -4.18
CA GLN A 179 4.91 -14.83 -3.62
C GLN A 179 5.18 -14.43 -2.16
N ASN A 180 5.24 -15.42 -1.28
CA ASN A 180 5.63 -15.22 0.12
C ASN A 180 7.11 -14.83 0.19
N LYS A 181 7.34 -13.56 0.54
CA LYS A 181 8.66 -12.96 0.73
C LYS A 181 8.55 -11.70 1.59
N ARG A 182 9.69 -11.22 2.09
CA ARG A 182 9.82 -9.88 2.68
C ARG A 182 10.14 -8.87 1.60
N ILE A 183 9.55 -7.70 1.70
CA ILE A 183 9.81 -6.59 0.79
C ILE A 183 10.18 -5.35 1.60
N LYS A 184 10.87 -4.43 0.95
CA LYS A 184 11.17 -3.11 1.50
C LYS A 184 10.33 -2.09 0.77
N VAL A 185 9.69 -1.21 1.53
CA VAL A 185 8.76 -0.19 1.01
C VAL A 185 8.97 1.13 1.74
N TRP A 186 8.46 2.22 1.18
CA TRP A 186 8.32 3.48 1.92
C TRP A 186 6.94 3.54 2.60
N ASP A 187 6.93 3.68 3.92
CA ASP A 187 5.79 4.20 4.69
C ASP A 187 5.82 5.73 4.57
N GLY A 188 4.76 6.33 4.00
CA GLY A 188 4.67 7.78 3.80
C GLY A 188 4.16 8.50 5.06
N GLY A 189 3.76 9.76 4.92
CA GLY A 189 2.97 10.48 5.92
C GLY A 189 3.48 11.90 6.13
N GLY A 190 3.43 12.40 7.37
CA GLY A 190 4.12 13.65 7.74
C GLY A 190 5.64 13.58 7.56
N TYR A 191 6.18 12.36 7.51
CA TYR A 191 7.52 12.04 7.05
C TYR A 191 7.49 10.68 6.33
N SER A 192 8.46 10.43 5.46
CA SER A 192 8.66 9.11 4.86
C SER A 192 9.67 8.29 5.67
N ALA A 193 9.39 7.01 5.89
CA ALA A 193 10.28 6.06 6.52
C ALA A 193 10.30 4.74 5.75
N GLN A 194 11.42 4.03 5.74
CA GLN A 194 11.47 2.71 5.13
C GLN A 194 10.92 1.66 6.10
N ALA A 195 10.10 0.74 5.59
CA ALA A 195 9.56 -0.39 6.31
C ALA A 195 9.95 -1.70 5.61
N GLU A 196 10.20 -2.75 6.40
CA GLU A 196 10.28 -4.11 5.91
C GLU A 196 8.97 -4.83 6.28
N VAL A 197 8.28 -5.37 5.29
CA VAL A 197 6.91 -5.89 5.44
C VAL A 197 6.73 -7.24 4.76
N ASP A 198 5.72 -7.99 5.20
CA ASP A 198 5.23 -9.20 4.53
C ASP A 198 4.56 -8.81 3.22
N HIS A 199 4.99 -9.40 2.10
CA HIS A 199 4.52 -9.00 0.77
C HIS A 199 3.02 -9.23 0.58
N ASN A 200 2.50 -10.38 1.00
CA ASN A 200 1.09 -10.72 0.82
C ASN A 200 0.21 -9.77 1.62
N TYR A 201 0.57 -9.49 2.87
CA TYR A 201 -0.21 -8.61 3.74
C TYR A 201 -0.07 -7.14 3.38
N PHE A 202 1.08 -6.71 2.87
CA PHE A 202 1.22 -5.38 2.26
C PHE A 202 0.30 -5.20 1.06
N LEU A 203 0.27 -6.17 0.13
CA LEU A 203 -0.66 -6.09 -1.00
C LEU A 203 -2.13 -6.21 -0.56
N PHE A 204 -2.42 -6.95 0.50
CA PHE A 204 -3.75 -7.00 1.09
C PHE A 204 -4.20 -5.63 1.62
N GLY A 205 -3.28 -4.85 2.17
CA GLY A 205 -3.54 -3.45 2.57
C GLY A 205 -4.16 -2.60 1.45
N ARG A 206 -3.80 -2.86 0.19
CA ARG A 206 -4.42 -2.19 -0.97
C ARG A 206 -5.88 -2.59 -1.20
N ALA A 207 -6.25 -3.85 -0.93
CA ALA A 207 -7.65 -4.27 -0.94
C ALA A 207 -8.42 -3.68 0.25
N VAL A 208 -7.78 -3.60 1.42
CA VAL A 208 -8.33 -3.01 2.65
C VAL A 208 -8.64 -1.52 2.46
N HIS A 209 -7.69 -0.75 1.90
CA HIS A 209 -7.85 0.67 1.60
C HIS A 209 -9.12 0.94 0.79
N LEU A 210 -9.20 0.36 -0.40
CA LEU A 210 -10.35 0.50 -1.29
C LEU A 210 -11.66 0.09 -0.61
N PHE A 211 -11.63 -1.02 0.12
CA PHE A 211 -12.81 -1.54 0.81
C PHE A 211 -13.31 -0.56 1.88
N GLN A 212 -12.42 0.02 2.67
CA GLN A 212 -12.75 1.03 3.69
C GLN A 212 -13.17 2.36 3.07
N ASP A 213 -12.49 2.82 2.01
CA ASP A 213 -12.86 4.03 1.26
C ASP A 213 -14.29 3.96 0.72
N SER A 214 -14.76 2.77 0.36
CA SER A 214 -16.15 2.57 -0.05
C SER A 214 -17.18 2.95 1.03
N PHE A 215 -16.77 3.09 2.29
CA PHE A 215 -17.62 3.53 3.41
C PHE A 215 -17.52 5.04 3.68
N SER A 216 -16.64 5.78 3.01
CA SER A 216 -16.52 7.23 3.24
C SER A 216 -17.77 7.92 2.72
N PRO A 217 -18.46 8.75 3.53
CA PRO A 217 -19.48 9.65 3.04
C PRO A 217 -18.98 10.70 2.03
N GLU A 218 -17.66 10.89 1.88
CA GLU A 218 -17.09 11.73 0.81
C GLU A 218 -16.86 10.94 -0.49
N HIS A 219 -16.83 9.61 -0.45
CA HIS A 219 -16.57 8.75 -1.61
C HIS A 219 -17.85 8.09 -2.12
N THR A 220 -18.77 7.74 -1.23
CA THR A 220 -20.01 7.06 -1.56
C THR A 220 -21.20 7.62 -0.79
N VAL A 221 -22.40 7.27 -1.26
CA VAL A 221 -23.66 7.52 -0.56
C VAL A 221 -24.11 6.20 0.07
N ARG A 222 -24.08 6.14 1.39
CA ARG A 222 -24.61 5.05 2.22
C ARG A 222 -25.62 5.60 3.22
N LEU A 223 -26.67 4.87 3.54
CA LEU A 223 -27.79 5.40 4.33
C LEU A 223 -27.91 4.73 5.70
N PRO A 224 -28.29 5.45 6.77
CA PRO A 224 -28.60 4.83 8.05
C PRO A 224 -29.72 3.78 7.96
N ASN A 225 -30.65 3.95 7.02
CA ASN A 225 -31.87 3.16 6.88
C ASN A 225 -31.60 1.68 6.54
N ASP A 226 -30.47 1.40 5.90
CA ASP A 226 -29.98 0.05 5.63
C ASP A 226 -28.69 -0.27 6.40
N ASN A 227 -28.47 0.44 7.51
CA ASN A 227 -27.29 0.31 8.37
C ASN A 227 -25.98 0.52 7.60
N PHE A 228 -26.00 1.36 6.57
CA PHE A 228 -24.85 1.67 5.73
C PHE A 228 -24.30 0.46 4.96
N GLU A 229 -25.06 -0.64 4.83
CA GLU A 229 -24.56 -1.86 4.18
C GLU A 229 -24.51 -1.76 2.65
N LYS A 230 -25.29 -0.86 2.04
CA LYS A 230 -25.40 -0.73 0.58
C LYS A 230 -24.85 0.59 0.07
N ILE A 231 -24.34 0.54 -1.16
CA ILE A 231 -23.89 1.70 -1.91
C ILE A 231 -25.04 2.20 -2.78
N TRP A 232 -25.49 3.43 -2.54
CA TRP A 232 -26.56 4.06 -3.30
C TRP A 232 -26.04 4.89 -4.46
N GLN A 233 -24.89 5.52 -4.28
CA GLN A 233 -24.17 6.28 -5.29
C GLN A 233 -22.67 6.36 -4.98
N VAL A 234 -21.88 6.70 -5.99
CA VAL A 234 -20.45 6.97 -5.88
C VAL A 234 -20.21 8.44 -6.20
N LYS A 235 -19.34 9.12 -5.44
CA LYS A 235 -19.00 10.54 -5.60
C LYS A 235 -17.77 10.71 -6.47
N ALA A 236 -17.53 11.93 -6.94
CA ALA A 236 -16.40 12.27 -7.80
C ALA A 236 -15.37 13.13 -7.06
N TYR A 237 -14.09 12.83 -7.27
CA TYR A 237 -12.98 13.57 -6.65
C TYR A 237 -12.83 14.93 -7.32
N LEU A 238 -12.51 14.89 -8.62
CA LEU A 238 -12.65 16.03 -9.51
C LEU A 238 -14.11 16.14 -9.95
N CYS A 239 -14.66 17.36 -9.97
CA CYS A 239 -16.06 17.64 -10.33
C CYS A 239 -16.51 16.81 -11.54
N SER A 240 -17.56 16.00 -11.44
CA SER A 240 -18.13 15.24 -12.55
C SER A 240 -19.64 15.48 -12.64
N GLU A 241 -20.13 15.79 -13.84
CA GLU A 241 -21.54 16.09 -14.08
C GLU A 241 -22.46 14.93 -13.65
N GLY A 242 -23.52 15.23 -12.90
CA GLY A 242 -24.46 14.25 -12.39
C GLY A 242 -23.95 13.41 -11.21
N ALA A 243 -23.01 13.96 -10.44
CA ALA A 243 -22.46 13.36 -9.23
C ALA A 243 -22.33 14.39 -8.10
N GLU A 244 -22.44 13.93 -6.86
CA GLU A 244 -21.91 14.66 -5.70
C GLU A 244 -20.39 14.69 -5.76
N GLN A 245 -19.82 15.77 -5.24
CA GLN A 245 -18.38 16.04 -5.27
C GLN A 245 -17.78 15.86 -3.87
N HIS A 246 -16.60 15.26 -3.81
CA HIS A 246 -15.81 15.02 -2.59
C HIS A 246 -15.34 16.32 -1.93
N SER A 247 -15.64 16.58 -0.66
CA SER A 247 -15.25 17.84 -0.05
C SER A 247 -13.73 17.98 0.07
N HIS A 248 -13.18 19.10 -0.42
CA HIS A 248 -11.77 19.50 -0.23
C HIS A 248 -11.56 20.43 0.98
N ASP A 249 -12.56 20.61 1.85
CA ASP A 249 -12.44 21.56 2.96
C ASP A 249 -11.58 21.00 4.09
N THR A 250 -10.33 21.47 4.13
CA THR A 250 -9.38 21.14 5.19
C THR A 250 -9.88 21.50 6.59
N LYS A 251 -10.75 22.51 6.74
CA LYS A 251 -11.32 22.86 8.05
C LYS A 251 -12.23 21.76 8.57
N ASP A 252 -12.98 21.11 7.69
CA ASP A 252 -13.89 20.02 8.03
C ASP A 252 -13.13 18.75 8.41
N VAL A 253 -11.98 18.53 7.77
CA VAL A 253 -11.03 17.50 8.21
C VAL A 253 -10.44 17.86 9.57
N LEU A 254 -10.08 19.12 9.79
CA LEU A 254 -9.46 19.59 11.03
C LEU A 254 -10.44 19.78 12.19
N ASN A 255 -11.76 19.68 12.04
CA ASN A 255 -12.72 19.66 13.15
C ASN A 255 -13.47 18.32 13.24
N PHE A 256 -13.16 17.37 12.35
CA PHE A 256 -13.78 16.05 12.17
C PHE A 256 -15.25 16.08 11.70
N SER A 257 -15.73 17.20 11.13
CA SER A 257 -17.04 17.27 10.49
C SER A 257 -17.06 16.54 9.13
N SER A 258 -15.90 16.45 8.45
CA SER A 258 -15.75 15.79 7.15
C SER A 258 -16.15 14.31 7.20
N GLY A 259 -16.74 13.79 6.12
CA GLY A 259 -17.02 12.36 5.97
C GLY A 259 -15.76 11.49 5.98
N ASP A 260 -14.62 12.04 5.59
CA ASP A 260 -13.31 11.37 5.59
C ASP A 260 -12.66 11.29 6.97
N VAL A 261 -13.39 11.57 8.04
CA VAL A 261 -12.89 11.36 9.40
C VAL A 261 -13.82 10.40 10.12
N ILE A 262 -13.26 9.31 10.66
CA ILE A 262 -14.04 8.26 11.36
C ILE A 262 -14.56 8.67 12.72
N TRP A 263 -13.99 9.72 13.29
CA TRP A 263 -14.24 10.17 14.65
C TRP A 263 -15.31 11.25 14.70
N HIS A 264 -16.07 11.31 15.80
CA HIS A 264 -16.94 12.44 16.10
C HIS A 264 -16.13 13.70 16.43
N GLU A 265 -16.66 14.88 16.12
CA GLU A 265 -16.03 16.21 16.30
C GLU A 265 -15.43 16.45 17.70
N ASP A 266 -16.04 15.88 18.74
CA ASP A 266 -15.66 16.02 20.14
C ASP A 266 -14.63 14.99 20.64
N THR A 267 -14.15 14.07 19.79
CA THR A 267 -13.22 12.99 20.16
C THR A 267 -11.82 13.47 20.56
N ARG A 268 -11.45 14.73 20.27
CA ARG A 268 -10.10 15.31 20.42
C ARG A 268 -9.54 15.42 21.85
N LEU A 269 -10.23 14.93 22.88
CA LEU A 269 -9.93 15.30 24.26
C LEU A 269 -8.67 14.66 24.85
N ASP A 270 -8.10 13.61 24.25
CA ASP A 270 -6.85 12.98 24.72
C ASP A 270 -6.01 12.39 23.56
N SER A 271 -4.70 12.62 23.57
CA SER A 271 -3.73 12.10 22.59
C SER A 271 -3.21 10.69 22.92
N THR A 272 -3.70 10.07 24.00
CA THR A 272 -3.35 8.69 24.35
C THR A 272 -4.17 7.64 23.59
N TRP A 273 -3.72 6.39 23.59
CA TRP A 273 -4.46 5.25 23.04
C TRP A 273 -5.84 5.04 23.67
N ASN A 274 -6.12 5.67 24.83
CA ASN A 274 -7.41 5.56 25.51
C ASN A 274 -8.53 6.38 24.83
N SER A 275 -8.22 7.32 23.93
CA SER A 275 -9.26 8.06 23.18
C SER A 275 -9.82 7.26 21.99
N TYR A 276 -9.06 6.26 21.54
CA TYR A 276 -9.43 5.36 20.46
C TYR A 276 -10.44 4.32 20.96
N LYS A 277 -11.73 4.62 20.79
CA LYS A 277 -12.84 3.77 21.25
C LYS A 277 -13.96 3.70 20.22
N PRO A 278 -14.64 2.54 20.09
CA PRO A 278 -15.85 2.41 19.28
C PRO A 278 -16.91 3.48 19.59
N SER A 279 -17.13 3.85 20.85
CA SER A 279 -18.10 4.88 21.24
C SER A 279 -17.81 6.27 20.67
N SER A 280 -16.58 6.54 20.23
CA SER A 280 -16.16 7.82 19.67
C SER A 280 -16.23 7.86 18.14
N MET A 281 -16.56 6.74 17.50
CA MET A 281 -16.61 6.61 16.05
C MET A 281 -17.98 6.95 15.49
N LYS A 282 -18.00 7.55 14.29
CA LYS A 282 -19.23 7.76 13.52
C LYS A 282 -19.88 6.41 13.19
N PRO A 283 -21.22 6.32 13.14
CA PRO A 283 -21.93 5.07 12.86
C PRO A 283 -21.46 4.35 11.58
N VAL A 284 -21.24 5.09 10.49
CA VAL A 284 -20.75 4.50 9.23
C VAL A 284 -19.35 3.90 9.36
N ALA A 285 -18.47 4.49 10.18
CA ALA A 285 -17.13 3.96 10.42
C ALA A 285 -17.14 2.72 11.31
N LEU A 286 -18.09 2.62 12.24
CA LEU A 286 -18.32 1.38 13.01
C LEU A 286 -18.77 0.23 12.10
N VAL A 287 -19.63 0.50 11.13
CA VAL A 287 -20.02 -0.49 10.12
C VAL A 287 -18.82 -0.85 9.23
N ALA A 288 -17.98 0.13 8.85
CA ALA A 288 -16.75 -0.13 8.11
C ALA A 288 -15.76 -1.03 8.89
N LEU A 289 -15.67 -0.85 10.21
CA LEU A 289 -14.90 -1.72 11.11
C LEU A 289 -15.45 -3.16 11.10
N GLU A 290 -16.76 -3.34 11.23
CA GLU A 290 -17.40 -4.66 11.18
C GLU A 290 -17.22 -5.34 9.82
N ALA A 291 -17.38 -4.60 8.72
CA ALA A 291 -17.10 -5.09 7.38
C ALA A 291 -15.61 -5.46 7.20
N SER A 292 -14.71 -4.68 7.80
CA SER A 292 -13.27 -4.97 7.79
C SER A 292 -12.92 -6.27 8.54
N LYS A 293 -13.68 -6.66 9.57
CA LYS A 293 -13.50 -7.97 10.22
C LYS A 293 -13.80 -9.12 9.28
N ASP A 294 -14.88 -9.03 8.52
CA ASP A 294 -15.21 -10.03 7.48
C ASP A 294 -14.09 -10.12 6.44
N LEU A 295 -13.57 -8.96 6.01
CA LEU A 295 -12.47 -8.87 5.06
C LEU A 295 -11.19 -9.55 5.59
N TRP A 296 -10.81 -9.27 6.84
CA TRP A 296 -9.66 -9.90 7.47
C TRP A 296 -9.85 -11.40 7.66
N ALA A 297 -11.03 -11.83 8.14
CA ALA A 297 -11.32 -13.25 8.35
C ALA A 297 -11.27 -14.03 7.02
N ALA A 298 -11.87 -13.47 5.97
CA ALA A 298 -11.81 -14.00 4.60
C ALA A 298 -10.37 -14.14 4.09
N PHE A 299 -9.52 -13.14 4.31
CA PHE A 299 -8.13 -13.18 3.86
C PHE A 299 -7.31 -14.22 4.65
N ILE A 300 -7.48 -14.30 5.97
CA ILE A 300 -6.81 -15.30 6.80
C ILE A 300 -7.22 -16.72 6.41
N ARG A 301 -8.52 -16.98 6.20
CA ARG A 301 -9.01 -18.25 5.66
C ARG A 301 -8.39 -18.56 4.31
N THR A 302 -8.33 -17.59 3.41
CA THR A 302 -7.71 -17.74 2.08
C THR A 302 -6.22 -18.10 2.18
N MET A 303 -5.47 -17.43 3.04
CA MET A 303 -4.04 -17.67 3.20
C MET A 303 -3.71 -19.04 3.81
N ALA A 304 -4.62 -19.59 4.61
CA ALA A 304 -4.53 -20.96 5.13
C ALA A 304 -4.73 -22.04 4.05
N VAL A 305 -5.27 -21.69 2.88
CA VAL A 305 -5.48 -22.63 1.77
C VAL A 305 -4.18 -22.89 0.99
N HIS A 306 -4.02 -24.13 0.54
CA HIS A 306 -2.93 -24.54 -0.33
C HIS A 306 -2.86 -23.69 -1.62
N PRO A 307 -1.66 -23.33 -2.11
CA PRO A 307 -1.50 -22.42 -3.25
C PRO A 307 -2.29 -22.83 -4.52
N GLU A 308 -2.42 -24.14 -4.79
CA GLU A 308 -3.13 -24.66 -5.98
C GLU A 308 -4.63 -24.36 -5.99
N GLN A 309 -5.25 -24.17 -4.82
CA GLN A 309 -6.69 -23.91 -4.68
C GLN A 309 -6.96 -22.45 -4.26
N ARG A 310 -5.92 -21.72 -3.86
CA ARG A 310 -6.04 -20.43 -3.21
C ARG A 310 -6.69 -19.38 -4.09
N GLU A 311 -6.42 -19.35 -5.39
CA GLU A 311 -7.03 -18.35 -6.28
C GLU A 311 -8.56 -18.48 -6.32
N GLN A 312 -9.06 -19.71 -6.41
CA GLN A 312 -10.50 -19.97 -6.46
C GLN A 312 -11.17 -19.53 -5.14
N VAL A 313 -10.59 -19.91 -4.00
CA VAL A 313 -11.10 -19.51 -2.68
C VAL A 313 -11.03 -18.00 -2.50
N ALA A 314 -9.93 -17.36 -2.91
CA ALA A 314 -9.75 -15.93 -2.82
C ALA A 314 -10.83 -15.17 -3.61
N ARG A 315 -11.16 -15.64 -4.83
CA ARG A 315 -12.23 -15.06 -5.64
C ARG A 315 -13.60 -15.24 -4.99
N GLN A 316 -13.87 -16.40 -4.42
CA GLN A 316 -15.16 -16.69 -3.76
C GLN A 316 -15.35 -15.83 -2.49
N GLU A 317 -14.32 -15.75 -1.65
CA GLU A 317 -14.32 -14.92 -0.45
C GLU A 317 -14.47 -13.43 -0.81
N ALA A 318 -13.69 -12.93 -1.78
CA ALA A 318 -13.81 -11.56 -2.26
C ALA A 318 -15.19 -11.24 -2.86
N GLN A 319 -15.78 -12.17 -3.63
CA GLN A 319 -17.14 -11.98 -4.16
C GLN A 319 -18.18 -11.93 -3.03
N THR A 320 -18.03 -12.78 -2.02
CA THR A 320 -18.94 -12.78 -0.85
C THR A 320 -18.89 -11.42 -0.13
N LEU A 321 -17.70 -10.83 0.01
CA LEU A 321 -17.52 -9.49 0.57
C LEU A 321 -18.17 -8.41 -0.31
N VAL A 322 -18.04 -8.51 -1.64
CA VAL A 322 -18.74 -7.62 -2.57
C VAL A 322 -20.25 -7.68 -2.39
N ASP A 323 -20.81 -8.89 -2.37
CA ASP A 323 -22.25 -9.10 -2.24
C ASP A 323 -22.78 -8.57 -0.89
N ASN A 324 -21.99 -8.74 0.17
CA ASN A 324 -22.35 -8.36 1.53
C ASN A 324 -22.22 -6.86 1.82
N TRP A 325 -21.19 -6.19 1.29
CA TRP A 325 -20.75 -4.88 1.77
C TRP A 325 -20.56 -3.85 0.67
N LEU A 326 -20.32 -4.27 -0.58
CA LEU A 326 -20.12 -3.38 -1.73
C LEU A 326 -21.28 -3.46 -2.73
N SER A 327 -22.40 -4.07 -2.35
CA SER A 327 -23.54 -4.26 -3.24
C SER A 327 -24.29 -2.96 -3.51
N PHE A 328 -24.86 -2.87 -4.70
CA PHE A 328 -25.69 -1.76 -5.14
C PHE A 328 -26.83 -2.27 -6.03
N ASP A 329 -27.92 -1.51 -6.10
CA ASP A 329 -29.00 -1.73 -7.06
C ASP A 329 -28.78 -0.80 -8.26
N GLU A 330 -28.55 -1.38 -9.43
CA GLU A 330 -28.24 -0.64 -10.64
C GLU A 330 -29.36 0.32 -11.05
N GLN A 331 -30.63 -0.11 -11.00
CA GLN A 331 -31.74 0.73 -11.42
C GLN A 331 -31.95 1.88 -10.44
N VAL A 332 -31.80 1.63 -9.15
CA VAL A 332 -31.85 2.66 -8.11
C VAL A 332 -30.72 3.67 -8.30
N MET A 333 -29.50 3.19 -8.52
CA MET A 333 -28.33 4.03 -8.71
C MET A 333 -28.48 4.91 -9.96
N LEU A 334 -28.92 4.34 -11.09
CA LEU A 334 -29.17 5.08 -12.33
C LEU A 334 -30.11 6.28 -12.14
N ASN A 335 -31.16 6.10 -11.34
CA ASN A 335 -32.20 7.11 -11.13
C ASN A 335 -32.07 7.82 -9.76
N TRP A 336 -30.93 7.67 -9.08
CA TRP A 336 -30.78 8.14 -7.70
C TRP A 336 -31.05 9.63 -7.59
N TYR A 337 -30.44 10.43 -8.47
CA TYR A 337 -30.52 11.89 -8.47
C TYR A 337 -31.72 12.46 -9.25
N ASP A 338 -32.59 11.62 -9.82
CA ASP A 338 -33.87 12.07 -10.40
C ASP A 338 -34.76 12.71 -9.32
N ASN A 339 -34.62 12.24 -8.08
CA ASN A 339 -35.16 12.93 -6.93
C ASN A 339 -34.20 14.04 -6.47
N GLN A 340 -34.54 15.30 -6.76
CA GLN A 340 -33.73 16.46 -6.36
C GLN A 340 -33.47 16.56 -4.85
N GLN A 341 -34.30 15.96 -3.99
CA GLN A 341 -34.06 15.95 -2.53
C GLN A 341 -32.87 15.09 -2.11
N ARG A 342 -32.35 14.25 -3.02
CA ARG A 342 -31.16 13.42 -2.80
C ARG A 342 -29.88 14.09 -3.30
N ARG A 343 -29.97 15.31 -3.80
CA ARG A 343 -28.81 16.11 -4.20
C ARG A 343 -28.42 16.95 -2.99
N ASP A 344 -27.16 16.93 -2.59
CA ASP A 344 -26.64 17.91 -1.64
C ASP A 344 -26.11 19.16 -2.37
N HIS A 345 -25.44 20.05 -1.63
CA HIS A 345 -24.86 21.27 -2.17
C HIS A 345 -23.56 21.04 -2.98
N THR A 346 -23.00 19.82 -2.96
CA THR A 346 -21.81 19.45 -3.72
C THR A 346 -22.17 18.84 -5.07
N TYR A 347 -23.42 18.44 -5.28
CA TYR A 347 -23.93 17.90 -6.56
C TYR A 347 -23.63 18.81 -7.76
N VAL A 348 -23.00 18.25 -8.78
CA VAL A 348 -22.73 18.91 -10.05
C VAL A 348 -23.86 18.61 -11.02
N LEU A 349 -24.56 19.65 -11.49
CA LEU A 349 -25.66 19.53 -12.43
C LEU A 349 -25.19 18.88 -13.74
N ALA A 350 -25.89 17.84 -14.18
CA ALA A 350 -25.67 17.26 -15.51
C ALA A 350 -26.17 18.22 -16.61
N PRO A 351 -25.77 18.01 -17.89
CA PRO A 351 -26.22 18.87 -18.97
C PRO A 351 -27.75 18.99 -19.02
N ASN A 352 -28.24 20.23 -18.99
CA ASN A 352 -29.66 20.61 -18.99
C ASN A 352 -30.42 20.35 -17.67
N GLU A 353 -29.75 19.94 -16.58
CA GLU A 353 -30.36 19.95 -15.26
C GLU A 353 -30.43 21.36 -14.67
N THR A 354 -31.42 21.58 -13.82
CA THR A 354 -31.60 22.82 -13.04
C THR A 354 -32.04 22.48 -11.63
N GLY A 355 -31.92 23.42 -10.70
CA GLY A 355 -32.34 23.23 -9.30
C GLY A 355 -31.16 23.08 -8.36
N LEU A 356 -31.29 22.22 -7.35
CA LEU A 356 -30.29 22.01 -6.30
C LEU A 356 -29.00 21.39 -6.89
N GLY A 357 -27.87 22.06 -6.65
CA GLY A 357 -26.55 21.72 -7.17
C GLY A 357 -25.83 22.95 -7.71
N LYS A 358 -24.71 22.71 -8.37
CA LYS A 358 -23.85 23.72 -9.01
C LYS A 358 -23.49 23.28 -10.43
N THR A 359 -23.25 24.23 -11.33
CA THR A 359 -22.72 23.93 -12.66
C THR A 359 -21.29 23.39 -12.57
N LEU A 360 -20.82 22.72 -13.62
CA LEU A 360 -19.43 22.21 -13.67
C LEU A 360 -18.41 23.34 -13.43
N ALA A 361 -18.60 24.50 -14.05
CA ALA A 361 -17.71 25.65 -13.89
C ALA A 361 -17.72 26.20 -12.45
N GLU A 362 -18.89 26.31 -11.81
CA GLU A 362 -19.00 26.72 -10.41
C GLU A 362 -18.33 25.70 -9.47
N CYS A 363 -18.46 24.41 -9.75
CA CYS A 363 -17.76 23.37 -9.02
C CYS A 363 -16.25 23.51 -9.15
N MET A 364 -15.71 23.61 -10.36
CA MET A 364 -14.28 23.76 -10.60
C MET A 364 -13.71 25.04 -9.97
N LEU A 365 -14.45 26.14 -10.03
CA LEU A 365 -14.07 27.38 -9.36
C LEU A 365 -14.01 27.21 -7.84
N ALA A 366 -14.95 26.48 -7.24
CA ALA A 366 -14.99 26.21 -5.80
C ALA A 366 -13.83 25.32 -5.33
N LEU A 367 -13.27 24.47 -6.20
CA LEU A 367 -12.08 23.67 -5.88
C LEU A 367 -10.80 24.52 -5.72
N ASN A 368 -10.78 25.74 -6.27
CA ASN A 368 -9.63 26.65 -6.18
C ASN A 368 -8.31 26.02 -6.70
N VAL A 369 -8.39 25.24 -7.78
CA VAL A 369 -7.26 24.51 -8.40
C VAL A 369 -6.59 25.29 -9.54
N GLY A 370 -6.79 26.61 -9.60
CA GLY A 370 -6.14 27.50 -10.57
C GLY A 370 -6.78 27.57 -11.97
N THR A 371 -7.81 26.77 -12.24
CA THR A 371 -8.63 26.84 -13.47
C THR A 371 -10.08 26.46 -13.17
N ASP A 372 -11.04 27.02 -13.91
CA ASP A 372 -12.45 26.63 -13.90
C ASP A 372 -12.79 25.59 -14.98
N ASN A 373 -11.79 25.16 -15.77
CA ASN A 373 -11.94 24.18 -16.84
C ASN A 373 -11.41 22.81 -16.39
N GLN A 374 -12.31 21.84 -16.30
CA GLN A 374 -12.01 20.47 -15.89
C GLN A 374 -10.95 19.80 -16.77
N LEU A 375 -11.03 19.95 -18.10
CA LEU A 375 -10.07 19.32 -19.03
C LEU A 375 -8.69 19.97 -18.95
N GLU A 376 -8.63 21.27 -18.71
CA GLU A 376 -7.36 21.95 -18.44
C GLU A 376 -6.72 21.42 -17.15
N ARG A 377 -7.51 21.25 -16.08
CA ARG A 377 -7.02 20.67 -14.83
C ARG A 377 -6.51 19.24 -15.02
N VAL A 378 -7.22 18.40 -15.77
CA VAL A 378 -6.78 17.03 -16.08
C VAL A 378 -5.44 17.05 -16.83
N ALA A 379 -5.27 17.91 -17.84
CA ALA A 379 -4.02 18.02 -18.57
C ALA A 379 -2.84 18.51 -17.69
N GLN A 380 -3.12 19.40 -16.71
CA GLN A 380 -2.13 19.81 -15.71
C GLN A 380 -1.72 18.62 -14.82
N LEU A 381 -2.68 17.87 -14.29
CA LEU A 381 -2.44 16.69 -13.44
C LEU A 381 -1.61 15.62 -14.17
N ASP A 382 -1.92 15.34 -15.44
CA ASP A 382 -1.14 14.40 -16.26
C ASP A 382 0.31 14.87 -16.45
N ALA A 383 0.53 16.17 -16.66
CA ALA A 383 1.87 16.74 -16.80
C ALA A 383 2.66 16.67 -15.48
N GLU A 384 2.00 16.95 -14.35
CA GLU A 384 2.58 16.83 -13.01
C GLU A 384 2.96 15.39 -12.69
N ARG A 385 2.04 14.43 -12.89
CA ARG A 385 2.29 13.00 -12.69
C ARG A 385 3.49 12.54 -13.52
N ARG A 386 3.52 12.94 -14.79
CA ARG A 386 4.60 12.62 -15.71
C ARG A 386 5.95 13.16 -15.24
N GLN A 387 5.99 14.40 -14.74
CA GLN A 387 7.20 14.98 -14.16
C GLN A 387 7.66 14.21 -12.91
N CYS A 388 6.73 13.85 -12.02
CA CYS A 388 7.04 13.07 -10.83
C CYS A 388 7.61 11.69 -11.17
N LEU A 389 6.90 10.90 -11.97
CA LEU A 389 7.32 9.55 -12.38
C LEU A 389 8.66 9.57 -13.13
N TYR A 390 8.92 10.61 -13.93
CA TYR A 390 10.21 10.74 -14.61
C TYR A 390 11.38 10.92 -13.64
N ASN A 391 11.15 11.52 -12.47
CA ASN A 391 12.19 11.78 -11.47
C ASN A 391 12.33 10.66 -10.41
N ILE A 392 11.50 9.63 -10.49
CA ILE A 392 11.54 8.46 -9.59
C ILE A 392 12.28 7.30 -10.27
N GLU A 393 13.14 6.62 -9.52
CA GLU A 393 13.73 5.33 -9.90
C GLU A 393 13.76 4.38 -8.70
N ALA A 394 13.90 3.07 -8.96
CA ALA A 394 14.05 2.09 -7.89
C ALA A 394 15.39 2.27 -7.17
N GLU A 395 15.41 2.03 -5.86
CA GLU A 395 16.67 1.84 -5.15
C GLU A 395 17.39 0.59 -5.71
N PRO A 396 18.72 0.62 -5.91
CA PRO A 396 19.47 -0.54 -6.39
C PRO A 396 19.22 -1.77 -5.52
N GLY A 397 18.94 -2.90 -6.15
CA GLY A 397 18.59 -4.14 -5.45
C GLY A 397 17.09 -4.28 -5.14
N TYR A 398 16.25 -3.36 -5.63
CA TYR A 398 14.79 -3.35 -5.43
C TYR A 398 14.01 -3.11 -6.72
N GLU A 399 14.65 -3.31 -7.89
CA GLU A 399 14.04 -3.18 -9.21
C GLU A 399 13.01 -4.28 -9.53
N ASP A 400 12.92 -5.33 -8.71
CA ASP A 400 12.07 -6.49 -8.95
C ASP A 400 10.59 -6.26 -8.65
N LEU A 401 10.27 -5.24 -7.85
CA LEU A 401 8.94 -5.00 -7.32
C LEU A 401 8.43 -3.61 -7.67
N HIS A 402 7.25 -3.57 -8.28
CA HIS A 402 6.69 -2.37 -8.85
C HIS A 402 5.18 -2.31 -8.65
N ASP A 403 4.66 -1.14 -8.31
CA ASP A 403 3.25 -0.87 -8.34
C ASP A 403 2.83 -0.57 -9.78
N SER A 404 2.23 -1.53 -10.46
CA SER A 404 1.78 -1.39 -11.85
C SER A 404 0.60 -0.43 -12.02
N HIS A 405 -0.10 -0.05 -10.94
CA HIS A 405 -1.21 0.89 -10.98
C HIS A 405 -0.70 2.32 -10.86
N MET A 406 0.18 2.59 -9.88
CA MET A 406 0.80 3.91 -9.71
C MET A 406 1.94 4.18 -10.70
N SER A 407 2.47 3.12 -11.32
CA SER A 407 3.65 3.13 -12.19
C SER A 407 4.94 3.51 -11.48
N MET A 408 5.15 3.01 -10.25
CA MET A 408 6.36 3.29 -9.47
C MET A 408 6.86 2.09 -8.64
N PRO A 409 8.17 1.99 -8.35
CA PRO A 409 8.73 0.98 -7.45
C PRO A 409 8.27 1.16 -6.00
N TYR A 410 8.13 0.07 -5.22
CA TYR A 410 7.79 0.18 -3.79
C TYR A 410 8.92 0.79 -2.95
N ASN A 411 10.18 0.49 -3.30
CA ASN A 411 11.36 1.12 -2.70
C ASN A 411 12.08 1.96 -3.76
N TRP A 412 11.85 3.26 -3.70
CA TRP A 412 12.26 4.21 -4.72
C TRP A 412 13.16 5.30 -4.16
N ARG A 413 13.80 6.05 -5.06
CA ARG A 413 14.56 7.26 -4.76
C ARG A 413 14.39 8.31 -5.84
N TRP A 414 14.71 9.56 -5.50
CA TRP A 414 14.82 10.63 -6.48
C TRP A 414 16.08 10.45 -7.33
N LYS A 415 15.93 10.54 -8.66
CA LYS A 415 17.06 10.48 -9.63
C LYS A 415 18.07 11.61 -9.43
N SER A 416 17.63 12.73 -8.88
CA SER A 416 18.45 13.92 -8.70
C SER A 416 17.93 14.79 -7.58
N LEU A 417 18.81 15.65 -7.04
CA LEU A 417 18.44 16.67 -6.07
C LEU A 417 17.64 17.83 -6.69
N THR A 418 17.60 17.92 -8.03
CA THR A 418 16.83 18.94 -8.76
C THR A 418 15.93 18.30 -9.80
N TRP A 419 14.76 18.90 -10.00
CA TRP A 419 13.78 18.44 -10.98
C TRP A 419 14.37 18.35 -12.39
N LYS A 420 14.25 17.17 -12.99
CA LYS A 420 14.52 16.94 -14.39
C LYS A 420 13.24 17.05 -15.20
N ILE A 421 13.34 17.66 -16.37
CA ILE A 421 12.21 17.78 -17.29
C ILE A 421 12.14 16.51 -18.14
N PRO A 422 11.00 15.78 -18.13
CA PRO A 422 10.81 14.63 -19.01
C PRO A 422 10.84 15.06 -20.49
N PRO A 423 11.67 14.41 -21.35
CA PRO A 423 11.65 14.64 -22.81
C PRO A 423 10.25 14.48 -23.38
N ASN A 424 9.78 15.30 -24.33
CA ASN A 424 8.35 15.36 -24.74
C ASN A 424 7.69 14.01 -25.10
N ASP A 425 8.44 13.04 -25.60
CA ASP A 425 7.99 11.70 -26.00
C ASP A 425 8.09 10.65 -24.88
N TRP A 426 8.66 11.00 -23.72
CA TRP A 426 8.78 10.09 -22.59
C TRP A 426 7.42 9.67 -22.03
N GLN A 427 7.31 8.39 -21.68
CA GLN A 427 6.16 7.78 -21.03
C GLN A 427 6.66 6.94 -19.85
N ALA A 428 5.83 6.82 -18.80
CA ALA A 428 6.13 5.97 -17.68
C ALA A 428 6.29 4.51 -18.15
N PRO A 429 7.36 3.80 -17.76
CA PRO A 429 7.58 2.43 -18.19
C PRO A 429 6.50 1.52 -17.60
N LYS A 430 5.88 0.70 -18.45
CA LYS A 430 4.98 -0.37 -17.99
C LYS A 430 5.82 -1.54 -17.52
N GLN A 431 5.74 -1.86 -16.24
CA GLN A 431 6.46 -2.97 -15.62
C GLN A 431 5.46 -3.94 -14.96
N SER A 432 5.80 -5.22 -14.99
CA SER A 432 5.07 -6.23 -14.22
C SER A 432 5.27 -5.99 -12.72
N ALA A 433 4.28 -6.36 -11.90
CA ALA A 433 4.31 -6.08 -10.47
C ALA A 433 5.45 -6.78 -9.72
N ASP A 434 5.82 -7.99 -10.18
CA ASP A 434 6.90 -8.79 -9.63
C ASP A 434 7.66 -9.48 -10.77
N ILE A 435 8.94 -9.15 -10.92
CA ILE A 435 9.85 -9.80 -11.89
C ILE A 435 10.98 -10.55 -11.20
N GLY A 436 10.96 -10.62 -9.86
CA GLY A 436 11.95 -11.32 -9.07
C GLY A 436 11.83 -12.83 -9.23
N GLN A 437 12.97 -13.52 -9.36
CA GLN A 437 13.02 -14.98 -9.40
C GLN A 437 13.62 -15.50 -8.11
N ILE A 438 12.88 -16.35 -7.39
CA ILE A 438 13.43 -17.06 -6.24
C ILE A 438 14.37 -18.14 -6.77
N ILE A 439 15.58 -18.15 -6.25
CA ILE A 439 16.60 -19.14 -6.57
C ILE A 439 17.24 -19.69 -5.30
N THR A 440 17.78 -20.89 -5.40
CA THR A 440 18.77 -21.40 -4.45
C THR A 440 20.10 -21.66 -5.16
N VAL A 441 21.19 -21.70 -4.38
CA VAL A 441 22.52 -21.95 -4.90
C VAL A 441 23.07 -23.20 -4.20
N LYS A 442 23.61 -24.14 -4.97
CA LYS A 442 24.35 -25.31 -4.45
C LYS A 442 25.73 -25.37 -5.07
N SER A 443 26.73 -25.86 -4.34
CA SER A 443 28.04 -26.10 -4.92
C SER A 443 28.01 -27.33 -5.81
N ALA A 444 28.54 -27.25 -7.03
CA ALA A 444 28.71 -28.42 -7.88
C ALA A 444 29.83 -29.36 -7.37
N LEU A 445 30.70 -28.88 -6.46
CA LEU A 445 31.82 -29.65 -5.92
C LEU A 445 31.35 -30.70 -4.90
N ASN A 446 30.46 -30.32 -3.98
CA ASN A 446 30.03 -31.17 -2.88
C ASN A 446 28.50 -31.34 -2.80
N THR A 447 27.75 -30.79 -3.76
CA THR A 447 26.27 -30.80 -3.85
C THR A 447 25.54 -30.13 -2.66
N GLN A 448 26.27 -29.48 -1.75
CA GLN A 448 25.69 -28.85 -0.58
C GLN A 448 25.09 -27.49 -0.93
N PRO A 449 23.95 -27.13 -0.31
CA PRO A 449 23.34 -25.82 -0.49
C PRO A 449 24.16 -24.71 0.16
N VAL A 450 24.08 -23.53 -0.43
CA VAL A 450 24.55 -22.30 0.18
C VAL A 450 23.56 -21.89 1.25
N LYS A 451 24.04 -21.74 2.47
CA LYS A 451 23.24 -21.25 3.60
C LYS A 451 24.00 -20.21 4.40
N ALA A 452 23.26 -19.33 5.06
CA ALA A 452 23.78 -18.51 6.13
C ALA A 452 24.11 -19.39 7.34
N GLU A 453 25.35 -19.32 7.81
CA GLU A 453 25.90 -20.21 8.84
C GLU A 453 25.13 -20.06 10.17
N ASP A 454 24.94 -18.81 10.61
CA ASP A 454 24.42 -18.46 11.93
C ASP A 454 23.05 -17.74 11.87
N GLY A 455 22.39 -17.75 10.70
CA GLY A 455 21.10 -17.09 10.48
C GLY A 455 21.16 -15.82 9.61
N LEU A 456 20.03 -15.12 9.50
CA LEU A 456 19.86 -14.00 8.56
C LEU A 456 20.11 -12.65 9.24
N TYR A 457 21.37 -12.23 9.28
CA TYR A 457 21.77 -10.91 9.75
C TYR A 457 22.95 -10.36 8.92
N ASN A 458 23.21 -9.06 9.02
CA ASN A 458 24.32 -8.44 8.31
C ASN A 458 25.66 -9.02 8.77
N ASP A 459 26.55 -9.32 7.82
CA ASP A 459 27.83 -10.01 8.01
C ASP A 459 27.77 -11.50 8.33
N ALA A 460 26.58 -12.12 8.38
CA ALA A 460 26.44 -13.57 8.50
C ALA A 460 27.17 -14.26 7.33
N LYS A 461 28.06 -15.21 7.63
CA LYS A 461 28.83 -15.92 6.61
C LYS A 461 27.94 -16.84 5.78
N LEU A 462 28.26 -16.95 4.50
CA LEU A 462 27.65 -17.92 3.60
C LEU A 462 28.60 -19.09 3.38
N VAL A 463 28.11 -20.30 3.63
CA VAL A 463 28.86 -21.56 3.53
C VAL A 463 28.11 -22.56 2.67
N ALA A 464 28.82 -23.52 2.06
CA ALA A 464 28.20 -24.62 1.31
C ALA A 464 28.20 -25.89 2.17
N HIS A 465 27.13 -26.06 2.96
CA HIS A 465 27.03 -27.11 3.98
C HIS A 465 25.61 -27.68 4.04
N SER A 466 25.44 -28.87 4.64
CA SER A 466 24.12 -29.49 4.79
C SER A 466 23.18 -28.63 5.63
N GLY A 467 21.89 -28.66 5.26
CA GLY A 467 20.81 -27.91 5.90
C GLY A 467 19.94 -27.19 4.86
N ASP A 468 19.06 -26.30 5.35
CA ASP A 468 18.17 -25.53 4.49
C ASP A 468 18.94 -24.45 3.73
N ALA A 469 18.70 -24.38 2.41
CA ALA A 469 19.31 -23.40 1.55
C ALA A 469 18.80 -21.99 1.90
N THR A 470 19.68 -21.00 1.82
CA THR A 470 19.23 -19.61 1.79
C THR A 470 18.63 -19.31 0.43
N GLU A 471 17.34 -19.00 0.42
CA GLU A 471 16.63 -18.56 -0.77
C GLU A 471 16.93 -17.08 -1.07
N PHE A 472 17.27 -16.80 -2.32
CA PHE A 472 17.52 -15.45 -2.80
C PHE A 472 16.54 -15.08 -3.90
N ILE A 473 16.13 -13.82 -3.93
CA ILE A 473 15.46 -13.18 -5.05
C ILE A 473 16.55 -12.64 -5.98
N LYS A 474 16.59 -13.15 -7.21
CA LYS A 474 17.39 -12.61 -8.29
C LYS A 474 16.72 -11.34 -8.82
N VAL A 475 17.29 -10.20 -8.48
CA VAL A 475 16.78 -8.86 -8.85
C VAL A 475 17.54 -8.37 -10.09
N PRO A 476 16.88 -8.23 -11.26
CA PRO A 476 17.56 -7.84 -12.50
C PRO A 476 17.98 -6.37 -12.48
N THR A 477 19.08 -6.07 -13.17
CA THR A 477 19.53 -4.71 -13.48
C THR A 477 19.40 -4.44 -14.98
N GLN A 478 19.49 -3.17 -15.40
CA GLN A 478 19.35 -2.78 -16.81
C GLN A 478 20.40 -3.42 -17.75
N ASP A 479 21.58 -3.79 -17.24
CA ASP A 479 22.71 -4.29 -18.03
C ASP A 479 22.80 -5.84 -18.06
N GLY A 480 21.73 -6.55 -17.68
CA GLY A 480 21.70 -8.01 -17.63
C GLY A 480 22.49 -8.62 -16.46
N ALA A 481 23.08 -7.79 -15.59
CA ALA A 481 23.54 -8.21 -14.27
C ALA A 481 22.36 -8.29 -13.29
N PHE A 482 22.58 -8.82 -12.09
CA PHE A 482 21.57 -8.90 -11.05
C PHE A 482 22.17 -8.78 -9.65
N TYR A 483 21.31 -8.41 -8.70
CA TYR A 483 21.55 -8.60 -7.27
C TYR A 483 20.89 -9.90 -6.81
N LEU A 484 21.36 -10.43 -5.68
CA LEU A 484 20.73 -11.56 -5.00
C LEU A 484 20.29 -11.10 -3.62
N ARG A 485 19.03 -10.69 -3.48
CA ARG A 485 18.44 -10.22 -2.21
C ARG A 485 17.88 -11.41 -1.44
N SER A 486 17.99 -11.46 -0.12
CA SER A 486 17.38 -12.53 0.67
C SER A 486 15.85 -12.47 0.54
N LYS A 487 15.23 -13.64 0.35
CA LYS A 487 13.75 -13.76 0.29
C LYS A 487 13.09 -13.43 1.64
N LEU A 488 13.75 -13.76 2.75
CA LEU A 488 13.20 -13.67 4.10
C LEU A 488 13.70 -12.46 4.89
N ASN A 489 14.57 -11.64 4.32
CA ASN A 489 14.98 -10.36 4.90
C ASN A 489 15.33 -9.39 3.76
N ALA A 490 14.45 -8.43 3.50
CA ALA A 490 14.58 -7.55 2.34
C ALA A 490 15.79 -6.61 2.41
N ASN A 491 16.43 -6.47 3.57
CA ASN A 491 17.62 -5.64 3.72
C ASN A 491 18.92 -6.38 3.40
N LEU A 492 18.92 -7.71 3.28
CA LEU A 492 20.14 -8.49 3.14
C LEU A 492 20.37 -8.97 1.70
N PHE A 493 21.61 -8.88 1.23
CA PHE A 493 22.05 -9.30 -0.09
C PHE A 493 23.20 -10.30 -0.01
N PHE A 494 23.33 -11.19 -0.99
CA PHE A 494 24.53 -12.01 -1.19
C PHE A 494 25.70 -11.07 -1.53
N GLY A 495 26.62 -10.92 -0.61
CA GLY A 495 27.82 -10.11 -0.75
C GLY A 495 29.09 -10.87 -0.40
N TYR A 496 30.14 -10.12 -0.13
CA TYR A 496 31.44 -10.63 0.25
C TYR A 496 32.18 -9.62 1.12
N SER A 497 33.15 -10.11 1.89
CA SER A 497 34.07 -9.26 2.64
C SER A 497 35.05 -8.58 1.72
N THR A 498 35.22 -7.27 1.86
CA THR A 498 36.24 -6.47 1.14
C THR A 498 37.67 -6.74 1.61
N ARG A 499 37.86 -7.54 2.67
CA ARG A 499 39.18 -8.01 3.11
C ARG A 499 39.74 -9.04 2.12
N SER A 500 41.06 -9.25 2.15
CA SER A 500 41.79 -10.14 1.24
C SER A 500 41.22 -11.57 1.13
N SER A 501 40.60 -12.09 2.19
CA SER A 501 39.92 -13.39 2.20
C SER A 501 38.76 -13.46 1.20
N GLY A 502 38.06 -12.35 0.96
CA GLY A 502 36.90 -12.32 0.07
C GLY A 502 35.72 -13.20 0.49
N TYR A 503 35.63 -13.68 1.74
CA TYR A 503 34.61 -14.64 2.12
C TYR A 503 33.20 -14.09 1.85
N ALA A 504 32.31 -14.94 1.33
CA ALA A 504 30.93 -14.57 1.05
C ALA A 504 30.13 -14.41 2.35
N LYS A 505 29.23 -13.43 2.36
CA LYS A 505 28.44 -13.08 3.53
C LYS A 505 27.17 -12.35 3.10
N LEU A 506 26.18 -12.27 3.99
CA LEU A 506 25.06 -11.37 3.82
C LEU A 506 25.50 -9.93 4.11
N VAL A 507 25.06 -8.98 3.30
CA VAL A 507 25.35 -7.54 3.46
C VAL A 507 24.07 -6.73 3.43
N ASN A 508 24.01 -5.65 4.19
CA ASN A 508 22.86 -4.75 4.25
C ASN A 508 22.81 -3.69 3.14
N SER A 509 23.72 -3.77 2.17
CA SER A 509 23.81 -2.88 1.03
C SER A 509 24.23 -3.67 -0.21
N PRO A 510 23.57 -3.46 -1.35
CA PRO A 510 23.93 -4.12 -2.60
C PRO A 510 25.15 -3.48 -3.29
N ASP A 511 25.81 -2.48 -2.68
CA ASP A 511 27.00 -1.84 -3.24
C ASP A 511 28.06 -2.88 -3.64
N LYS A 512 28.46 -2.85 -4.91
CA LYS A 512 29.44 -3.76 -5.53
C LYS A 512 29.09 -5.25 -5.44
N ALA A 513 27.84 -5.59 -5.10
CA ALA A 513 27.29 -6.95 -5.00
C ALA A 513 26.42 -7.30 -6.22
N THR A 514 26.84 -6.85 -7.40
CA THR A 514 26.24 -7.18 -8.70
C THR A 514 26.95 -8.38 -9.34
N TYR A 515 26.17 -9.28 -9.92
CA TYR A 515 26.67 -10.54 -10.47
C TYR A 515 26.14 -10.85 -11.87
N GLN A 516 26.85 -11.74 -12.55
CA GLN A 516 26.42 -12.42 -13.76
C GLN A 516 26.52 -13.94 -13.56
N PHE A 517 25.50 -14.66 -14.04
CA PHE A 517 25.53 -16.12 -14.12
C PHE A 517 25.99 -16.50 -15.53
N ILE A 518 27.03 -17.31 -15.60
CA ILE A 518 27.61 -17.78 -16.86
C ILE A 518 27.38 -19.29 -16.94
N TYR A 519 26.54 -19.71 -17.88
CA TYR A 519 26.21 -21.12 -18.08
C TYR A 519 27.42 -21.90 -18.62
N GLN A 520 27.65 -23.09 -18.08
CA GLN A 520 28.77 -23.99 -18.40
C GLN A 520 28.29 -25.46 -18.39
N GLY A 521 27.40 -25.82 -19.32
CA GLY A 521 27.05 -27.23 -19.57
C GLY A 521 26.33 -27.93 -18.42
N GLY A 522 25.33 -27.27 -17.83
CA GLY A 522 24.48 -27.81 -16.76
C GLY A 522 24.76 -27.21 -15.38
N VAL A 523 25.84 -26.44 -15.26
CA VAL A 523 26.22 -25.68 -14.06
C VAL A 523 26.54 -24.23 -14.45
N TRP A 524 26.72 -23.38 -13.45
CA TRP A 524 26.91 -21.94 -13.62
C TRP A 524 28.17 -21.48 -12.90
N ASN A 525 28.89 -20.51 -13.44
CA ASN A 525 29.77 -19.66 -12.64
C ASN A 525 29.01 -18.42 -12.16
N ILE A 526 29.29 -17.98 -10.94
CA ILE A 526 28.78 -16.71 -10.41
C ILE A 526 29.95 -15.70 -10.45
N LYS A 527 29.87 -14.75 -11.37
CA LYS A 527 30.91 -13.74 -11.57
C LYS A 527 30.47 -12.40 -10.99
N ASN A 528 31.26 -11.81 -10.10
CA ASN A 528 31.05 -10.44 -9.65
C ASN A 528 31.52 -9.46 -10.73
N ILE A 529 30.68 -8.48 -11.07
CA ILE A 529 31.01 -7.53 -12.14
C ILE A 529 31.96 -6.41 -11.68
N TYR A 530 32.05 -6.13 -10.39
CA TYR A 530 32.92 -5.07 -9.88
C TYR A 530 34.39 -5.52 -9.88
N TRP A 531 34.70 -6.65 -9.26
CA TRP A 531 36.06 -7.20 -9.19
C TRP A 531 36.43 -8.10 -10.37
N GLN A 532 35.47 -8.46 -11.23
CA GLN A 532 35.65 -9.40 -12.34
C GLN A 532 36.17 -10.78 -11.88
N GLN A 533 35.76 -11.22 -10.68
CA GLN A 533 36.17 -12.48 -10.06
C GLN A 533 35.01 -13.46 -9.93
N TYR A 534 35.33 -14.75 -9.86
CA TYR A 534 34.36 -15.83 -9.70
C TYR A 534 34.23 -16.23 -8.23
N MET A 535 32.99 -16.45 -7.78
CA MET A 535 32.71 -17.10 -6.50
C MET A 535 33.21 -18.55 -6.55
N TRP A 536 33.94 -18.98 -5.53
CA TRP A 536 34.45 -20.34 -5.43
C TRP A 536 34.37 -20.89 -4.00
N LEU A 537 34.22 -22.20 -3.88
CA LEU A 537 34.18 -22.94 -2.62
C LEU A 537 35.59 -23.40 -2.22
N ASN A 538 36.02 -23.02 -1.03
CA ASN A 538 37.17 -23.63 -0.39
C ASN A 538 36.73 -24.94 0.28
N ASN A 539 37.20 -26.07 -0.28
CA ASN A 539 36.81 -27.41 0.17
C ASN A 539 37.27 -27.73 1.61
N ASP A 540 38.35 -27.11 2.07
CA ASP A 540 38.90 -27.41 3.40
C ASP A 540 38.08 -26.76 4.52
N THR A 541 37.45 -25.63 4.23
CA THR A 541 36.69 -24.84 5.21
C THR A 541 35.18 -24.84 4.95
N ASN A 542 34.74 -25.40 3.82
CA ASN A 542 33.40 -25.21 3.25
C ASN A 542 33.00 -23.72 3.06
N GLY A 543 33.99 -22.82 3.12
CA GLY A 543 33.79 -21.38 2.99
C GLY A 543 33.69 -20.96 1.53
N ILE A 544 32.76 -20.06 1.24
CA ILE A 544 32.61 -19.48 -0.10
C ILE A 544 33.43 -18.19 -0.16
N HIS A 545 34.12 -17.94 -1.27
CA HIS A 545 35.02 -16.80 -1.42
C HIS A 545 34.87 -16.12 -2.80
N LEU A 546 35.02 -14.80 -2.81
CA LEU A 546 35.23 -13.96 -3.99
C LEU A 546 36.61 -13.32 -3.91
N ASN A 547 37.59 -13.93 -4.56
CA ASN A 547 38.94 -13.39 -4.66
C ASN A 547 39.63 -13.94 -5.93
N ARG A 548 40.90 -13.60 -6.13
CA ARG A 548 41.71 -14.02 -7.29
C ARG A 548 41.91 -15.53 -7.45
N HIS A 549 41.56 -16.34 -6.45
CA HIS A 549 41.68 -17.80 -6.51
C HIS A 549 40.46 -18.46 -7.19
N GLY A 550 39.39 -17.70 -7.48
CA GLY A 550 38.26 -18.20 -8.23
C GLY A 550 38.58 -18.38 -9.71
N ASP A 551 38.67 -19.64 -10.16
CA ASP A 551 38.88 -20.03 -11.55
C ASP A 551 37.60 -20.67 -12.12
N ALA A 552 37.03 -20.06 -13.16
CA ALA A 552 35.80 -20.52 -13.81
C ALA A 552 35.86 -21.97 -14.32
N ASN A 553 37.06 -22.46 -14.67
CA ASN A 553 37.23 -23.83 -15.17
C ASN A 553 37.23 -24.87 -14.04
N SER A 554 37.55 -24.45 -12.80
CA SER A 554 37.56 -25.34 -11.64
C SER A 554 36.15 -25.69 -11.19
N THR A 555 35.92 -26.95 -10.79
CA THR A 555 34.67 -27.39 -10.18
C THR A 555 34.33 -26.63 -8.90
N SER A 556 35.33 -26.14 -8.17
CA SER A 556 35.10 -25.33 -6.97
C SER A 556 34.40 -23.98 -7.26
N ALA A 557 34.47 -23.47 -8.49
CA ALA A 557 33.78 -22.24 -8.91
C ALA A 557 32.48 -22.50 -9.69
N LYS A 558 32.02 -23.76 -9.72
CA LYS A 558 30.79 -24.17 -10.40
C LYS A 558 29.66 -24.36 -9.40
N TRP A 559 28.50 -23.84 -9.77
CA TRP A 559 27.31 -23.76 -8.92
C TRP A 559 26.10 -24.31 -9.67
N ILE A 560 25.22 -24.99 -8.95
CA ILE A 560 23.91 -25.38 -9.43
C ILE A 560 22.95 -24.30 -8.94
N ILE A 561 22.17 -23.73 -9.87
CA ILE A 561 21.14 -22.73 -9.58
C ILE A 561 19.81 -23.41 -9.84
N GLU A 562 18.96 -23.47 -8.82
CA GLU A 562 17.63 -24.08 -8.85
C GLU A 562 16.55 -23.04 -8.65
#